data_AF-F0S4F1-F1
#
_entry.id   AF-F0S4F1-F1
#
_cell.length_a   1.000
_cell.length_b   1.000
_cell.length_c   1.000
_cell.angle_alpha   90.00
_cell.angle_beta   90.00
_cell.angle_gamma   90.00
#
_symmetry.space_group_name_H-M   'P 1'
#
loop_
_entity.id
_entity.type
_entity.pdbx_description
1 polymer ?
#
loop_
_entity_poly.entity_id
_entity_poly.type
_entity_poly.pdbx_seq_one_letter_code
_entity_poly.pdbx_strand_id
1 'polypeptide(L)'
;MMKKILVVFFMSFWAISLKAQDNTSEQKKANDWVAELKLDNAKKEEKVKALIFNHLVAVKDWHNSHPASTVPAGINPRTGERLNELYRSIIADSAMPTEVHQTLMNGLRQELTPEQVIFILDKYTVGKVDFTMKGYKAIVPDLTAEEEKTIRTYLEEAREMAIDFKNMKQISAIFEIYKDKSEAYLNANGRSWRQLYKDYTNKIKAEKAQKSNEK
;
A
#
# COMPACT_ATOMS: atom_id res chain seq x y z
N MET A 1 32.29 26.44 -59.86
CA MET A 1 31.15 25.49 -59.91
C MET A 1 31.07 24.78 -58.57
N MET A 2 30.12 25.19 -57.71
CA MET A 2 29.92 24.61 -56.37
C MET A 2 28.97 23.40 -56.47
N LYS A 3 29.43 22.21 -56.09
CA LYS A 3 28.60 21.01 -55.97
C LYS A 3 27.72 21.14 -54.71
N LYS A 4 26.40 21.22 -54.90
CA LYS A 4 25.41 21.20 -53.81
C LYS A 4 25.33 19.78 -53.25
N ILE A 5 25.65 19.61 -51.97
CA ILE A 5 25.41 18.38 -51.22
C ILE A 5 23.98 18.45 -50.69
N LEU A 6 23.12 17.54 -51.14
CA LEU A 6 21.77 17.35 -50.65
C LEU A 6 21.84 16.45 -49.40
N VAL A 7 21.69 17.03 -48.21
CA VAL A 7 21.55 16.25 -46.97
C VAL A 7 20.06 15.91 -46.81
N VAL A 8 19.72 14.63 -46.98
CA VAL A 8 18.38 14.10 -46.72
C VAL A 8 18.32 13.75 -45.23
N PHE A 9 17.53 14.51 -44.47
CA PHE A 9 17.27 14.26 -43.06
C PHE A 9 16.18 13.18 -42.95
N PHE A 10 16.57 11.95 -42.65
CA PHE A 10 15.63 10.86 -42.34
C PHE A 10 15.14 11.03 -40.90
N MET A 11 14.00 11.70 -40.69
CA MET A 11 13.27 11.62 -39.42
C MET A 11 12.66 10.22 -39.31
N SER A 12 13.34 9.32 -38.60
CA SER A 12 12.74 8.08 -38.14
C SER A 12 11.74 8.39 -37.03
N PHE A 13 10.45 8.48 -37.38
CA PHE A 13 9.36 8.40 -36.41
C PHE A 13 9.38 7.01 -35.77
N TRP A 14 9.90 6.92 -34.55
CA TRP A 14 9.70 5.74 -33.72
C TRP A 14 8.24 5.78 -33.24
N ALA A 15 7.38 5.00 -33.90
CA ALA A 15 6.00 4.82 -33.45
C ALA A 15 6.03 4.08 -32.11
N ILE A 16 5.93 4.84 -31.01
CA ILE A 16 5.64 4.28 -29.69
C ILE A 16 4.25 3.67 -29.81
N SER A 17 4.19 2.34 -29.88
CA SER A 17 2.93 1.62 -29.83
C SER A 17 2.38 1.72 -28.41
N LEU A 18 1.65 2.81 -28.11
CA LEU A 18 0.77 2.90 -26.94
C LEU A 18 -0.34 1.87 -27.12
N LYS A 19 -0.11 0.62 -26.72
CA LYS A 19 -1.23 -0.28 -26.47
C LYS A 19 -2.01 0.34 -25.32
N ALA A 20 -3.26 0.73 -25.56
CA ALA A 20 -4.17 1.08 -24.48
C ALA A 20 -4.18 -0.09 -23.49
N GLN A 21 -3.69 0.15 -22.27
CA GLN A 21 -3.60 -0.88 -21.26
C GLN A 21 -5.02 -1.19 -20.77
N ASP A 22 -5.37 -2.48 -20.65
CA ASP A 22 -6.68 -2.88 -20.16
C ASP A 22 -6.83 -2.45 -18.68
N ASN A 23 -7.81 -1.58 -18.43
CA ASN A 23 -8.13 -1.02 -17.12
C ASN A 23 -9.46 -1.58 -16.55
N THR A 24 -9.97 -2.68 -17.10
CA THR A 24 -11.26 -3.28 -16.69
C THR A 24 -11.26 -3.70 -15.21
N SER A 25 -10.14 -4.21 -14.71
CA SER A 25 -9.96 -4.56 -13.29
C SER A 25 -10.07 -3.34 -12.38
N GLU A 26 -9.41 -2.23 -12.75
CA GLU A 26 -9.39 -0.99 -11.98
C GLU A 26 -10.79 -0.34 -11.99
N GLN A 27 -11.47 -0.35 -13.13
CA GLN A 27 -12.84 0.15 -13.25
C GLN A 27 -13.81 -0.68 -12.38
N LYS A 28 -13.69 -2.01 -12.42
CA LYS A 28 -14.54 -2.89 -11.60
C LYS A 28 -14.33 -2.62 -10.12
N LYS A 29 -13.09 -2.50 -9.66
CA LYS A 29 -12.77 -2.17 -8.26
C LYS A 29 -13.39 -0.84 -7.85
N ALA A 30 -13.18 0.22 -8.64
CA ALA A 30 -13.75 1.53 -8.35
C ALA A 30 -15.28 1.48 -8.22
N ASN A 31 -15.95 0.79 -9.13
CA ASN A 31 -17.41 0.64 -9.10
C ASN A 31 -17.88 -0.15 -7.86
N ASP A 32 -17.28 -1.32 -7.61
CA ASP A 32 -17.67 -2.20 -6.50
C ASP A 32 -17.46 -1.51 -5.14
N TRP A 33 -16.31 -0.86 -4.94
CA TRP A 33 -15.98 -0.22 -3.66
C TRP A 33 -16.91 0.95 -3.35
N VAL A 34 -17.27 1.74 -4.37
CA VAL A 34 -18.18 2.88 -4.19
C VAL A 34 -19.62 2.42 -4.03
N ALA A 35 -20.05 1.34 -4.70
CA ALA A 35 -21.39 0.79 -4.53
C ALA A 35 -21.66 0.37 -3.07
N GLU A 36 -20.64 -0.14 -2.37
CA GLU A 36 -20.76 -0.51 -0.95
C GLU A 36 -20.92 0.70 -0.01
N LEU A 37 -20.53 1.91 -0.42
CA LEU A 37 -20.75 3.14 0.37
C LEU A 37 -22.23 3.54 0.42
N LYS A 38 -23.06 3.05 -0.51
CA LYS A 38 -24.50 3.36 -0.61
C LYS A 38 -24.77 4.86 -0.55
N LEU A 39 -24.11 5.62 -1.42
CA LEU A 39 -24.25 7.07 -1.46
C LEU A 39 -25.60 7.47 -2.07
N ASP A 40 -26.32 8.37 -1.42
CA ASP A 40 -27.62 8.87 -1.92
C ASP A 40 -27.49 9.93 -3.03
N ASN A 41 -26.28 10.16 -3.56
CA ASN A 41 -26.00 11.20 -4.54
C ASN A 41 -25.18 10.64 -5.71
N ALA A 42 -25.84 10.45 -6.86
CA ALA A 42 -25.23 9.89 -8.07
C ALA A 42 -24.05 10.71 -8.59
N LYS A 43 -24.09 12.05 -8.52
CA LYS A 43 -22.96 12.89 -8.97
C LYS A 43 -21.73 12.70 -8.09
N LYS A 44 -21.93 12.57 -6.78
CA LYS A 44 -20.88 12.26 -5.83
C LYS A 44 -20.32 10.85 -6.09
N GLU A 45 -21.19 9.88 -6.32
CA GLU A 45 -20.81 8.51 -6.64
C GLU A 45 -19.87 8.44 -7.84
N GLU A 46 -20.24 9.09 -8.95
CA GLU A 46 -19.43 9.11 -10.17
C GLU A 46 -18.07 9.82 -9.98
N LYS A 47 -18.05 10.91 -9.19
CA LYS A 47 -16.77 11.57 -8.85
C LYS A 47 -15.86 10.65 -8.04
N VAL A 48 -16.38 9.97 -7.02
CA VAL A 48 -15.59 9.07 -6.17
C VAL A 48 -15.09 7.88 -6.99
N LYS A 49 -15.92 7.29 -7.86
CA LYS A 49 -15.50 6.25 -8.81
C LYS A 49 -14.35 6.73 -9.69
N ALA A 50 -14.47 7.92 -10.27
CA ALA A 50 -13.44 8.49 -11.14
C ALA A 50 -12.12 8.73 -10.39
N LEU A 51 -12.17 9.24 -9.15
CA LEU A 51 -10.98 9.44 -8.31
C LEU A 51 -10.25 8.12 -8.04
N ILE A 52 -10.99 7.08 -7.61
CA ILE A 52 -10.43 5.75 -7.31
C ILE A 52 -9.88 5.10 -8.59
N PHE A 53 -10.64 5.14 -9.68
CA PHE A 53 -10.21 4.58 -10.97
C PHE A 53 -8.91 5.22 -11.45
N ASN A 54 -8.85 6.56 -11.49
CA ASN A 54 -7.68 7.28 -11.97
C ASN A 54 -6.44 6.99 -11.12
N HIS A 55 -6.60 6.90 -9.79
CA HIS A 55 -5.50 6.54 -8.90
C HIS A 55 -5.01 5.11 -9.12
N LEU A 56 -5.92 4.13 -9.19
CA LEU A 56 -5.56 2.73 -9.45
C LEU A 56 -4.84 2.55 -10.79
N VAL A 57 -5.27 3.27 -11.83
CA VAL A 57 -4.61 3.26 -13.14
C VAL A 57 -3.22 3.89 -13.03
N ALA A 58 -3.09 5.05 -12.39
CA ALA A 58 -1.80 5.72 -12.21
C ALA A 58 -0.79 4.83 -11.45
N VAL A 59 -1.19 4.21 -10.33
CA VAL A 59 -0.36 3.26 -9.58
C VAL A 59 0.07 2.08 -10.45
N LYS A 60 -0.87 1.50 -11.20
CA LYS A 60 -0.58 0.37 -12.07
C LYS A 60 0.40 0.73 -13.18
N ASP A 61 0.16 1.84 -13.86
CA ASP A 61 0.95 2.28 -15.01
C ASP A 61 2.35 2.72 -14.57
N TRP A 62 2.46 3.40 -13.43
CA TRP A 62 3.73 3.72 -12.81
C TRP A 62 4.54 2.45 -12.52
N HIS A 63 3.96 1.51 -11.80
CA HIS A 63 4.63 0.25 -11.46
C HIS A 63 5.07 -0.55 -12.70
N ASN A 64 4.23 -0.61 -13.73
CA ASN A 64 4.54 -1.33 -14.96
C ASN A 64 5.68 -0.67 -15.75
N SER A 65 5.78 0.67 -15.71
CA SER A 65 6.83 1.44 -16.38
C SER A 65 8.12 1.60 -15.55
N HIS A 66 8.05 1.33 -14.25
CA HIS A 66 9.17 1.43 -13.31
C HIS A 66 9.46 0.07 -12.65
N PRO A 67 9.81 -0.97 -13.42
CA PRO A 67 10.12 -2.28 -12.85
C PRO A 67 11.30 -2.18 -11.87
N ALA A 68 11.39 -3.10 -10.91
CA ALA A 68 12.46 -3.14 -9.91
C ALA A 68 13.88 -3.08 -10.51
N SER A 69 14.05 -3.48 -11.78
CA SER A 69 15.32 -3.39 -12.51
C SER A 69 15.85 -1.96 -12.71
N THR A 70 15.00 -0.92 -12.64
CA THR A 70 15.41 0.49 -12.79
C THR A 70 16.22 1.00 -11.60
N VAL A 71 16.00 0.42 -10.41
CA VAL A 71 16.74 0.75 -9.18
C VAL A 71 17.95 -0.17 -9.09
N PRO A 72 19.21 0.28 -8.94
CA PRO A 72 20.36 -0.63 -8.81
C PRO A 72 20.26 -1.58 -7.60
N ALA A 73 20.88 -2.76 -7.68
CA ALA A 73 20.88 -3.78 -6.61
C ALA A 73 21.73 -3.42 -5.38
N GLY A 74 21.82 -2.13 -5.03
CA GLY A 74 22.65 -1.58 -3.96
C GLY A 74 22.29 -2.08 -2.55
N ILE A 75 22.54 -1.26 -1.54
CA ILE A 75 22.21 -1.59 -0.16
C ILE A 75 21.15 -0.66 0.39
N ASN A 76 20.38 -1.13 1.38
CA ASN A 76 19.62 -0.26 2.24
C ASN A 76 20.62 0.54 3.11
N PRO A 77 20.68 1.88 3.00
CA PRO A 77 21.68 2.68 3.71
C PRO A 77 21.50 2.67 5.23
N ARG A 78 20.30 2.31 5.72
CA ARG A 78 20.02 2.20 7.16
C ARG A 78 20.49 0.88 7.76
N THR A 79 20.39 -0.23 7.01
CA THR A 79 20.69 -1.58 7.53
C THR A 79 21.96 -2.21 6.96
N GLY A 80 22.49 -1.70 5.85
CA GLY A 80 23.62 -2.29 5.12
C GLY A 80 23.25 -3.52 4.27
N GLU A 81 22.00 -3.99 4.34
CA GLU A 81 21.56 -5.19 3.64
C GLU A 81 21.40 -4.95 2.14
N ARG A 82 21.66 -5.98 1.34
CA ARG A 82 21.44 -5.95 -0.11
C ARG A 82 19.95 -5.77 -0.42
N LEU A 83 19.65 -4.88 -1.37
CA LEU A 83 18.29 -4.67 -1.83
C LEU A 83 17.82 -5.87 -2.67
N ASN A 84 16.82 -6.59 -2.15
CA ASN A 84 16.12 -7.61 -2.91
C ASN A 84 15.14 -6.97 -3.92
N GLU A 85 14.51 -7.79 -4.76
CA GLU A 85 13.57 -7.33 -5.78
C GLU A 85 12.39 -6.53 -5.20
N LEU A 86 11.85 -6.96 -4.05
CA LEU A 86 10.74 -6.28 -3.39
C LEU A 86 11.13 -4.86 -2.96
N TYR A 87 12.27 -4.70 -2.28
CA TYR A 87 12.73 -3.37 -1.86
C TYR A 87 13.07 -2.46 -3.03
N ARG A 88 13.65 -3.01 -4.10
CA ARG A 88 13.88 -2.26 -5.34
C ARG A 88 12.58 -1.79 -5.98
N SER A 89 11.56 -2.65 -6.01
CA SER A 89 10.22 -2.30 -6.49
C SER A 89 9.53 -1.25 -5.62
N ILE A 90 9.69 -1.30 -4.29
CA ILE A 90 9.15 -0.28 -3.39
C ILE A 90 9.85 1.06 -3.64
N ILE A 91 11.18 1.07 -3.81
CA ILE A 91 11.93 2.29 -4.12
C ILE A 91 11.45 2.89 -5.44
N ALA A 92 11.31 2.08 -6.49
CA ALA A 92 10.83 2.52 -7.79
C ALA A 92 9.41 3.12 -7.72
N ASP A 93 8.49 2.45 -7.02
CA ASP A 93 7.11 2.91 -6.89
C ASP A 93 6.99 4.14 -5.97
N SER A 94 7.83 4.23 -4.93
CA SER A 94 7.84 5.38 -4.01
C SER A 94 8.29 6.69 -4.66
N ALA A 95 8.87 6.64 -5.86
CA ALA A 95 9.23 7.81 -6.65
C ALA A 95 8.06 8.38 -7.47
N MET A 96 6.87 7.77 -7.41
CA MET A 96 5.67 8.27 -8.09
C MET A 96 5.36 9.72 -7.65
N PRO A 97 4.94 10.61 -8.59
CA PRO A 97 4.61 12.00 -8.25
C PRO A 97 3.56 12.09 -7.14
N THR A 98 3.82 12.94 -6.15
CA THR A 98 2.96 13.09 -4.96
C THR A 98 1.55 13.57 -5.30
N GLU A 99 1.38 14.22 -6.44
CA GLU A 99 0.10 14.70 -6.96
C GLU A 99 -0.89 13.56 -7.19
N VAL A 100 -0.43 12.34 -7.49
CA VAL A 100 -1.30 11.15 -7.64
C VAL A 100 -2.03 10.86 -6.33
N HIS A 101 -1.28 10.79 -5.23
CA HIS A 101 -1.81 10.58 -3.89
C HIS A 101 -2.70 11.76 -3.45
N GLN A 102 -2.19 12.99 -3.59
CA GLN A 102 -2.89 14.19 -3.14
C GLN A 102 -4.23 14.38 -3.87
N THR A 103 -4.29 14.10 -5.17
CA THR A 103 -5.53 14.19 -5.96
C THR A 103 -6.59 13.24 -5.42
N LEU A 104 -6.21 11.98 -5.15
CA LEU A 104 -7.12 11.01 -4.54
C LEU A 104 -7.58 11.49 -3.16
N MET A 105 -6.64 11.74 -2.25
CA MET A 105 -6.97 12.03 -0.86
C MET A 105 -7.78 13.32 -0.68
N ASN A 106 -7.43 14.37 -1.41
CA ASN A 106 -8.19 15.63 -1.37
C ASN A 106 -9.58 15.44 -1.97
N GLY A 107 -9.69 14.74 -3.10
CA GLY A 107 -10.98 14.46 -3.74
C GLY A 107 -11.89 13.61 -2.85
N LEU A 108 -11.37 12.54 -2.25
CA LEU A 108 -12.13 11.70 -1.32
C LEU A 108 -12.60 12.50 -0.09
N ARG A 109 -11.71 13.30 0.52
CA ARG A 109 -12.05 14.12 1.71
C ARG A 109 -13.04 15.26 1.40
N GLN A 110 -13.13 15.71 0.15
CA GLN A 110 -14.15 16.68 -0.28
C GLN A 110 -15.54 16.05 -0.46
N GLU A 111 -15.59 14.79 -0.90
CA GLU A 111 -16.83 14.13 -1.28
C GLU A 111 -17.38 13.20 -0.19
N LEU A 112 -16.54 12.67 0.70
CA LEU A 112 -16.88 11.63 1.67
C LEU A 112 -16.66 12.07 3.12
N THR A 113 -17.38 11.45 4.07
CA THR A 113 -17.07 11.61 5.51
C THR A 113 -15.74 10.92 5.86
N PRO A 114 -15.09 11.26 6.98
CA PRO A 114 -13.87 10.58 7.41
C PRO A 114 -13.99 9.05 7.46
N GLU A 115 -15.11 8.53 7.94
CA GLU A 115 -15.38 7.09 8.03
C GLU A 115 -15.51 6.44 6.65
N GLN A 116 -16.13 7.13 5.69
CA GLN A 116 -16.24 6.67 4.31
C GLN A 116 -14.90 6.71 3.58
N VAL A 117 -14.05 7.71 3.84
CA VAL A 117 -12.66 7.73 3.34
C VAL A 117 -11.91 6.52 3.87
N ILE A 118 -11.96 6.29 5.20
CA ILE A 118 -11.34 5.13 5.84
C ILE A 118 -11.80 3.83 5.20
N PHE A 119 -13.11 3.68 4.98
CA PHE A 119 -13.68 2.51 4.32
C PHE A 119 -13.07 2.27 2.94
N ILE A 120 -12.91 3.30 2.11
CA ILE A 120 -12.26 3.19 0.80
C ILE A 120 -10.79 2.79 0.95
N LEU A 121 -10.02 3.41 1.84
CA LEU A 121 -8.62 3.05 2.04
C LEU A 121 -8.44 1.62 2.56
N ASP A 122 -9.40 1.11 3.35
CA ASP A 122 -9.43 -0.28 3.77
C ASP A 122 -9.71 -1.25 2.61
N LYS A 123 -10.35 -0.81 1.52
CA LYS A 123 -10.45 -1.62 0.29
C LYS A 123 -9.11 -1.75 -0.43
N TYR A 124 -8.31 -0.68 -0.49
CA TYR A 124 -6.95 -0.72 -1.04
C TYR A 124 -6.06 -1.70 -0.26
N THR A 125 -6.17 -1.66 1.07
CA THR A 125 -5.26 -2.39 1.97
C THR A 125 -5.84 -3.67 2.54
N VAL A 126 -7.06 -4.05 2.13
CA VAL A 126 -7.77 -5.26 2.54
C VAL A 126 -7.94 -5.34 4.08
N GLY A 127 -8.35 -4.23 4.69
CA GLY A 127 -8.64 -4.15 6.13
C GLY A 127 -7.46 -4.44 7.05
N LYS A 128 -6.22 -4.24 6.56
CA LYS A 128 -4.99 -4.58 7.30
C LYS A 128 -4.86 -3.87 8.65
N VAL A 129 -5.44 -2.68 8.83
CA VAL A 129 -5.40 -1.96 10.12
C VAL A 129 -6.04 -2.79 11.22
N ASP A 130 -7.32 -3.15 11.05
CA ASP A 130 -8.04 -3.92 12.06
C ASP A 130 -7.55 -5.36 12.16
N PHE A 131 -7.15 -5.97 11.04
CA PHE A 131 -6.51 -7.29 11.05
C PHE A 131 -5.25 -7.30 11.93
N THR A 132 -4.37 -6.31 11.74
CA THR A 132 -3.11 -6.22 12.48
C THR A 132 -3.35 -5.83 13.93
N MET A 133 -4.29 -4.93 14.21
CA MET A 133 -4.67 -4.57 15.57
C MET A 133 -5.21 -5.76 16.37
N LYS A 134 -6.02 -6.64 15.75
CA LYS A 134 -6.45 -7.90 16.38
C LYS A 134 -5.25 -8.79 16.76
N GLY A 135 -4.21 -8.82 15.91
CA GLY A 135 -2.96 -9.49 16.21
C GLY A 135 -2.27 -8.92 17.45
N TYR A 136 -2.14 -7.59 17.55
CA TYR A 136 -1.57 -6.93 18.72
C TYR A 136 -2.33 -7.25 20.00
N LYS A 137 -3.67 -7.19 19.99
CA LYS A 137 -4.51 -7.55 21.16
C LYS A 137 -4.39 -9.02 21.56
N ALA A 138 -4.13 -9.91 20.61
CA ALA A 138 -3.91 -11.32 20.90
C ALA A 138 -2.53 -11.58 21.54
N ILE A 139 -1.51 -10.83 21.12
CA ILE A 139 -0.13 -10.94 21.63
C ILE A 139 0.02 -10.23 22.98
N VAL A 140 -0.69 -9.11 23.18
CA VAL A 140 -0.67 -8.28 24.38
C VAL A 140 -2.09 -8.15 24.92
N PRO A 141 -2.60 -9.14 25.67
CA PRO A 141 -4.00 -9.15 26.13
C PRO A 141 -4.36 -8.00 27.07
N ASP A 142 -3.37 -7.43 27.75
CA ASP A 142 -3.47 -6.30 28.68
C ASP A 142 -2.96 -4.99 28.07
N LEU A 143 -3.13 -4.82 26.74
CA LEU A 143 -2.80 -3.58 26.04
C LEU A 143 -3.59 -2.41 26.63
N THR A 144 -2.89 -1.38 27.07
CA THR A 144 -3.54 -0.19 27.62
C THR A 144 -4.24 0.62 26.53
N ALA A 145 -5.18 1.47 26.91
CA ALA A 145 -5.89 2.34 25.95
C ALA A 145 -4.93 3.27 25.17
N GLU A 146 -3.86 3.75 25.82
CA GLU A 146 -2.87 4.62 25.18
C GLU A 146 -1.96 3.85 24.22
N GLU A 147 -1.53 2.64 24.60
CA GLU A 147 -0.77 1.76 23.69
C GLU A 147 -1.62 1.38 22.46
N GLU A 148 -2.89 1.01 22.67
CA GLU A 148 -3.81 0.69 21.57
C GLU A 148 -3.99 1.87 20.62
N LYS A 149 -4.24 3.07 21.15
CA LYS A 149 -4.41 4.29 20.36
C LYS A 149 -3.14 4.63 19.55
N THR A 150 -1.98 4.53 20.18
CA THR A 150 -0.69 4.81 19.52
C THR A 150 -0.41 3.83 18.39
N ILE A 151 -0.59 2.52 18.65
CA ILE A 151 -0.41 1.48 17.62
C ILE A 151 -1.43 1.68 16.49
N ARG A 152 -2.68 2.02 16.80
CA ARG A 152 -3.70 2.29 15.78
C ARG A 152 -3.27 3.43 14.88
N THR A 153 -2.77 4.51 15.46
CA THR A 153 -2.26 5.67 14.70
C THR A 153 -1.18 5.26 13.70
N TYR A 154 -0.19 4.45 14.12
CA TYR A 154 0.83 3.95 13.19
C TYR A 154 0.26 3.05 12.09
N LEU A 155 -0.71 2.20 12.38
CA LEU A 155 -1.33 1.35 11.36
C LEU A 155 -2.19 2.15 10.38
N GLU A 156 -2.82 3.25 10.84
CA GLU A 156 -3.57 4.16 9.98
C GLU A 156 -2.64 4.98 9.07
N GLU A 157 -1.49 5.43 9.58
CA GLU A 157 -0.42 6.01 8.76
C GLU A 157 0.08 4.99 7.71
N ALA A 158 0.27 3.73 8.12
CA ALA A 158 0.66 2.67 7.19
C ALA A 158 -0.37 2.46 6.08
N ARG A 159 -1.66 2.53 6.41
CA ARG A 159 -2.76 2.43 5.43
C ARG A 159 -2.69 3.56 4.42
N GLU A 160 -2.53 4.81 4.86
CA GLU A 160 -2.45 5.97 3.96
C GLU A 160 -1.23 5.83 3.03
N MET A 161 -0.07 5.43 3.54
CA MET A 161 1.12 5.22 2.71
C MET A 161 1.00 4.04 1.75
N ALA A 162 0.30 2.98 2.15
CA ALA A 162 0.29 1.73 1.38
C ALA A 162 -0.60 1.78 0.13
N ILE A 163 -1.52 2.75 0.01
CA ILE A 163 -2.46 2.81 -1.13
C ILE A 163 -1.76 3.02 -2.47
N ASP A 164 -0.57 3.64 -2.45
CA ASP A 164 0.19 3.98 -3.65
C ASP A 164 1.00 2.80 -4.23
N PHE A 165 0.88 1.61 -3.65
CA PHE A 165 1.62 0.42 -4.09
C PHE A 165 0.70 -0.59 -4.76
N LYS A 166 1.11 -1.09 -5.92
CA LYS A 166 0.27 -1.93 -6.78
C LYS A 166 -0.06 -3.30 -6.16
N ASN A 167 0.89 -3.92 -5.47
CA ASN A 167 0.76 -5.33 -5.07
C ASN A 167 0.79 -5.57 -3.56
N MET A 168 0.17 -6.68 -3.15
CA MET A 168 -0.01 -7.02 -1.73
C MET A 168 1.31 -7.24 -0.97
N LYS A 169 2.39 -7.66 -1.66
CA LYS A 169 3.70 -7.82 -1.03
C LYS A 169 4.28 -6.46 -0.64
N GLN A 170 4.18 -5.46 -1.52
CA GLN A 170 4.59 -4.09 -1.21
C GLN A 170 3.72 -3.48 -0.11
N ILE A 171 2.40 -3.57 -0.21
CA ILE A 171 1.48 -3.13 0.84
C ILE A 171 1.87 -3.75 2.19
N SER A 172 2.14 -5.06 2.22
CA SER A 172 2.55 -5.75 3.45
C SER A 172 3.89 -5.25 4.00
N ALA A 173 4.86 -4.95 3.13
CA ALA A 173 6.15 -4.39 3.53
C ALA A 173 6.02 -2.95 4.09
N ILE A 174 5.11 -2.13 3.54
CA ILE A 174 4.80 -0.82 4.14
C ILE A 174 4.22 -1.01 5.54
N PHE A 175 3.23 -1.88 5.72
CA PHE A 175 2.69 -2.20 7.05
C PHE A 175 3.76 -2.74 8.02
N GLU A 176 4.75 -3.49 7.52
CA GLU A 176 5.86 -4.00 8.32
C GLU A 176 6.71 -2.86 8.93
N ILE A 177 7.01 -1.81 8.17
CA ILE A 177 7.73 -0.62 8.69
C ILE A 177 7.01 -0.02 9.90
N TYR A 178 5.68 0.07 9.86
CA TYR A 178 4.90 0.65 10.95
C TYR A 178 4.66 -0.32 12.10
N LYS A 179 4.65 -1.63 11.82
CA LYS A 179 4.70 -2.63 12.89
C LYS A 179 6.01 -2.55 13.65
N ASP A 180 7.15 -2.40 12.97
CA ASP A 180 8.44 -2.20 13.64
C ASP A 180 8.41 -0.95 14.54
N LYS A 181 7.74 0.14 14.10
CA LYS A 181 7.51 1.33 14.95
C LYS A 181 6.66 1.02 16.18
N SER A 182 5.56 0.28 16.03
CA SER A 182 4.72 -0.18 17.14
C SER A 182 5.50 -1.05 18.13
N GLU A 183 6.33 -1.98 17.63
CA GLU A 183 7.18 -2.84 18.45
C GLU A 183 8.23 -2.01 19.21
N ALA A 184 8.89 -1.07 18.54
CA ALA A 184 9.84 -0.15 19.16
C ALA A 184 9.16 0.70 20.25
N TYR A 185 7.95 1.21 19.99
CA TYR A 185 7.17 1.95 20.97
C TYR A 185 6.83 1.11 22.20
N LEU A 186 6.33 -0.13 22.02
CA LEU A 186 6.03 -1.02 23.14
C LEU A 186 7.27 -1.32 23.98
N ASN A 187 8.41 -1.61 23.32
CA ASN A 187 9.67 -1.86 24.00
C ASN A 187 10.15 -0.64 24.80
N ALA A 188 10.01 0.57 24.25
CA ALA A 188 10.34 1.81 24.93
C ALA A 188 9.44 2.11 26.15
N ASN A 189 8.23 1.54 26.18
CA ASN A 189 7.26 1.69 27.26
C ASN A 189 7.24 0.49 28.22
N GLY A 190 8.38 -0.20 28.35
CA GLY A 190 8.59 -1.22 29.38
C GLY A 190 8.02 -2.61 29.04
N ARG A 191 7.48 -2.81 27.84
CA ARG A 191 7.14 -4.15 27.34
C ARG A 191 8.38 -4.85 26.80
N SER A 192 8.34 -6.17 26.69
CA SER A 192 9.31 -6.95 25.91
C SER A 192 8.57 -7.64 24.78
N TRP A 193 8.53 -7.02 23.59
CA TRP A 193 7.81 -7.56 22.45
C TRP A 193 8.26 -8.99 22.09
N ARG A 194 9.57 -9.23 22.11
CA ARG A 194 10.15 -10.55 21.84
C ARG A 194 9.61 -11.61 22.81
N GLN A 195 9.48 -11.29 24.08
CA GLN A 195 8.96 -12.21 25.09
C GLN A 195 7.45 -12.42 24.91
N LEU A 196 6.68 -11.34 24.75
CA LEU A 196 5.23 -11.38 24.51
C LEU A 196 4.88 -12.23 23.28
N TYR A 197 5.58 -12.02 22.16
CA TYR A 197 5.38 -12.78 20.93
C TYR A 197 5.73 -14.27 21.10
N LYS A 198 6.81 -14.58 21.83
CA LYS A 198 7.20 -15.96 22.14
C LYS A 198 6.13 -16.66 22.97
N ASP A 199 5.62 -16.00 24.02
CA ASP A 199 4.61 -16.56 24.91
C ASP A 199 3.29 -16.80 24.18
N TYR A 200 2.85 -15.84 23.37
CA TYR A 200 1.71 -15.99 22.48
C TYR A 200 1.88 -17.19 21.53
N THR A 201 3.04 -17.30 20.85
CA THR A 201 3.31 -18.40 19.91
C THR A 201 3.31 -19.76 20.60
N ASN A 202 3.88 -19.85 21.81
CA ASN A 202 3.88 -21.07 22.61
C ASN A 202 2.47 -21.48 23.02
N LYS A 203 1.64 -20.52 23.45
CA LYS A 203 0.23 -20.74 23.77
C LYS A 203 -0.54 -21.32 22.57
N ILE A 204 -0.44 -20.69 21.40
CA ILE A 204 -1.14 -21.16 20.18
C ILE A 204 -0.66 -22.56 19.76
N LYS A 205 0.63 -22.87 19.89
CA LYS A 205 1.15 -24.22 19.60
C LYS A 205 0.58 -25.26 20.56
N ALA A 206 0.51 -24.96 21.86
CA ALA A 206 -0.06 -25.86 22.85
C ALA A 206 -1.56 -26.11 22.61
N GLU A 207 -2.34 -25.05 22.33
CA GLU A 207 -3.77 -25.16 22.02
C GLU A 207 -4.04 -26.00 20.76
N LYS A 208 -3.20 -25.87 19.73
CA LYS A 208 -3.31 -26.68 18.51
C LYS A 208 -3.00 -28.17 18.77
N ALA A 209 -1.99 -28.46 19.59
CA ALA A 209 -1.62 -29.83 19.95
C ALA A 209 -2.71 -30.52 20.79
N GLN A 210 -3.37 -29.78 21.70
CA GLN A 210 -4.51 -30.30 22.45
C GLN A 210 -5.68 -30.64 21.53
N LYS A 211 -6.05 -29.71 20.63
CA LYS A 211 -7.13 -29.94 19.65
C LYS A 211 -6.86 -31.06 18.65
N SER A 212 -5.59 -31.38 18.36
CA SER A 212 -5.24 -32.54 17.53
C SER A 212 -5.28 -33.87 18.29
N ASN A 213 -5.11 -33.84 19.61
CA ASN A 213 -5.16 -35.03 20.46
C ASN A 213 -6.60 -35.36 20.91
N GLU A 214 -7.52 -34.40 20.83
CA GLU A 214 -8.95 -34.56 21.12
C GLU A 214 -9.77 -35.01 19.90
N LYS A 215 -9.16 -35.11 18.71
CA LYS A 215 -9.76 -35.61 17.47
C LYS A 215 -9.31 -37.03 17.18
#